data_AF-A0A3P9M0A7-F1
#
_entry.id   AF-A0A3P9M0A7-F1
#
_cell.length_a   1.000
_cell.length_b   1.000
_cell.length_c   1.000
_cell.angle_alpha   90.00
_cell.angle_beta   90.00
_cell.angle_gamma   90.00
#
_symmetry.space_group_name_H-M   'P 1'
#
loop_
_entity.id
_entity.type
_entity.pdbx_description
1 polymer ?
#
loop_
_entity_poly.entity_id
_entity_poly.type
_entity_poly.pdbx_seq_one_letter_code
_entity_poly.pdbx_strand_id
1 'polypeptide(L)'
;GVSHKVRNLSVTEITTSSISLNWTEPLGNSSFYRVQWTNGSSTLNKSVFDKTTTISNLTAGESYDIRVTAVAADDQTEGESVEFNKRNLLQ
;
A
#
# COMPACT_ATOMS: atom_id res chain seq x y z
N GLY A 1 -13.35 12.16 17.01
CA GLY A 1 -11.99 12.28 16.48
C GLY A 1 -12.02 11.97 15.00
N VAL A 2 -11.32 12.73 14.17
CA VAL A 2 -11.27 12.49 12.72
C VAL A 2 -10.38 11.27 12.43
N SER A 3 -10.75 10.41 11.49
CA SER A 3 -9.98 9.20 11.14
C SER A 3 -8.82 9.50 10.17
N HIS A 4 -7.64 8.97 10.47
CA HIS A 4 -6.42 9.08 9.63
C HIS A 4 -6.15 7.81 8.80
N LYS A 5 -7.15 6.95 8.64
CA LYS A 5 -7.07 5.72 7.86
C LYS A 5 -7.36 5.98 6.38
N VAL A 6 -6.57 5.43 5.47
CA VAL A 6 -6.93 5.45 4.04
C VAL A 6 -8.23 4.69 3.80
N ARG A 7 -9.01 5.12 2.81
CA ARG A 7 -10.35 4.57 2.54
C ARG A 7 -10.38 3.94 1.16
N ASN A 8 -11.31 3.03 0.92
CA ASN A 8 -11.51 2.40 -0.40
C ASN A 8 -10.22 1.87 -1.04
N LEU A 9 -9.30 1.32 -0.23
CA LEU A 9 -8.07 0.72 -0.74
C LEU A 9 -8.43 -0.49 -1.60
N SER A 10 -8.02 -0.46 -2.86
CA SER A 10 -8.35 -1.51 -3.81
C SER A 10 -7.19 -1.82 -4.74
N VAL A 11 -7.23 -3.02 -5.32
CA VAL A 11 -6.30 -3.45 -6.35
C VAL A 11 -6.93 -3.17 -7.69
N THR A 12 -6.21 -2.46 -8.55
CA THR A 12 -6.68 -2.10 -9.89
C THR A 12 -6.14 -3.05 -10.95
N GLU A 13 -4.95 -3.61 -10.76
CA GLU A 13 -4.32 -4.52 -11.70
C GLU A 13 -3.36 -5.47 -10.97
N ILE A 14 -3.26 -6.72 -11.44
CA ILE A 14 -2.27 -7.70 -11.00
C ILE A 14 -1.64 -8.31 -12.25
N THR A 15 -0.32 -8.34 -12.30
CA THR A 15 0.46 -9.06 -13.31
C THR A 15 1.24 -10.20 -12.65
N THR A 16 2.13 -10.84 -13.40
CA THR A 16 3.07 -11.81 -12.85
C THR A 16 4.17 -11.17 -12.00
N SER A 17 4.38 -9.85 -12.09
CA SER A 17 5.49 -9.15 -11.42
C SER A 17 5.11 -7.82 -10.76
N SER A 18 3.82 -7.46 -10.78
CA SER A 18 3.35 -6.20 -10.21
C SER A 18 1.92 -6.24 -9.68
N ILE A 19 1.65 -5.38 -8.70
CA ILE A 19 0.30 -5.10 -8.19
C ILE A 19 0.09 -3.58 -8.20
N SER A 20 -0.96 -3.13 -8.87
CA SER A 20 -1.37 -1.73 -8.89
C SER A 20 -2.51 -1.49 -7.91
N LEU A 21 -2.41 -0.39 -7.17
CA LEU A 21 -3.26 -0.05 -6.04
C LEU A 21 -3.82 1.35 -6.21
N ASN A 22 -5.03 1.57 -5.73
CA ASN A 22 -5.56 2.91 -5.49
C ASN A 22 -6.26 2.99 -4.13
N TRP A 23 -6.42 4.20 -3.62
CA TRP A 23 -7.17 4.47 -2.40
C TRP A 23 -7.78 5.87 -2.44
N THR A 24 -8.60 6.16 -1.44
CA THR A 24 -9.10 7.49 -1.12
C THR A 24 -8.37 7.99 0.12
N GLU A 25 -8.05 9.28 0.15
CA GLU A 25 -7.39 9.92 1.30
C GLU A 25 -8.23 9.81 2.60
N PRO A 26 -7.60 9.85 3.78
CA PRO A 26 -8.31 9.86 5.06
C PRO A 26 -9.28 11.04 5.20
N LEU A 27 -10.14 11.01 6.22
CA LEU A 27 -10.95 12.18 6.58
C LEU A 27 -10.10 13.24 7.29
N GLY A 28 -9.04 12.83 7.99
CA GLY A 28 -8.00 13.70 8.50
C GLY A 28 -7.00 14.05 7.40
N ASN A 29 -6.09 14.98 7.68
CA ASN A 29 -5.06 15.36 6.72
C ASN A 29 -3.94 14.31 6.67
N SER A 30 -3.36 14.12 5.48
CA SER A 30 -2.14 13.35 5.24
C SER A 30 -1.23 14.13 4.31
N SER A 31 0.09 14.03 4.50
CA SER A 31 1.07 14.63 3.58
C SER A 31 1.50 13.65 2.49
N PHE A 32 1.64 12.37 2.82
CA PHE A 32 1.92 11.29 1.88
C PHE A 32 1.47 9.94 2.47
N TYR A 33 1.74 8.86 1.76
CA TYR A 33 1.41 7.50 2.16
C TYR A 33 2.66 6.62 2.17
N ARG A 34 2.77 5.74 3.16
CA ARG A 34 3.77 4.68 3.20
C ARG A 34 3.11 3.38 2.77
N VAL A 35 3.59 2.81 1.67
CA VAL A 35 3.15 1.51 1.18
C VAL A 35 4.23 0.49 1.52
N GLN A 36 3.88 -0.55 2.27
CA GLN A 36 4.76 -1.64 2.64
C GLN A 36 4.22 -2.94 2.06
N TRP A 37 5.10 -3.85 1.64
CA TRP A 37 4.69 -5.19 1.21
C TRP A 37 5.72 -6.24 1.64
N THR A 38 5.24 -7.43 1.97
CA THR A 38 6.08 -8.55 2.39
C THR A 38 5.56 -9.88 1.87
N ASN A 39 6.46 -10.78 1.49
CA ASN A 39 6.16 -12.19 1.21
C ASN A 39 6.47 -13.12 2.40
N GLY A 40 6.61 -12.55 3.60
CA GLY A 40 7.02 -13.25 4.82
C GLY A 40 8.54 -13.44 4.96
N SER A 41 9.29 -13.37 3.86
CA SER A 41 10.77 -13.45 3.89
C SER A 41 11.44 -12.08 3.82
N SER A 42 10.87 -11.17 3.04
CA SER A 42 11.42 -9.82 2.83
C SER A 42 10.32 -8.79 2.90
N THR A 43 10.59 -7.68 3.60
CA THR A 43 9.66 -6.55 3.71
C THR A 43 10.28 -5.34 3.04
N LEU A 44 9.55 -4.78 2.08
CA LEU A 44 9.93 -3.57 1.35
C LEU A 44 8.90 -2.48 1.61
N ASN A 45 9.30 -1.23 1.37
CA ASN A 45 8.40 -0.10 1.47
C ASN A 45 8.75 1.01 0.47
N LYS A 46 7.83 1.95 0.28
CA LYS A 46 8.07 3.22 -0.40
C LYS A 46 7.11 4.32 0.07
N SER A 47 7.55 5.56 -0.07
CA SER A 47 6.70 6.74 0.09
C SER A 47 5.99 7.09 -1.22
N VAL A 48 4.71 7.43 -1.15
CA VAL A 48 3.84 7.73 -2.28
C VAL A 48 3.07 9.01 -1.97
N PHE A 49 3.15 10.01 -2.86
CA PHE A 49 2.46 11.29 -2.69
C PHE A 49 1.09 11.32 -3.37
N ASP A 50 0.88 10.43 -4.34
CA ASP A 50 -0.40 10.20 -5.01
C ASP A 50 -1.28 9.19 -4.24
N LYS A 51 -2.53 9.06 -4.69
CA LYS A 51 -3.52 8.13 -4.13
C LYS A 51 -3.56 6.78 -4.87
N THR A 52 -2.47 6.51 -5.60
CA THR A 52 -2.29 5.31 -6.42
C THR A 52 -0.83 4.96 -6.50
N THR A 53 -0.53 3.67 -6.67
CA THR A 53 0.84 3.23 -6.92
C THR A 53 0.90 1.83 -7.52
N THR A 54 1.99 1.54 -8.22
CA THR A 54 2.34 0.17 -8.65
C THR A 54 3.51 -0.36 -7.84
N ILE A 55 3.33 -1.51 -7.19
CA ILE A 55 4.39 -2.30 -6.60
C ILE A 55 4.95 -3.20 -7.71
N SER A 56 6.24 -3.12 -7.98
CA SER A 56 6.91 -3.84 -9.08
C SER A 56 7.97 -4.80 -8.55
N ASN A 57 8.57 -5.60 -9.45
CA ASN A 57 9.62 -6.58 -9.14
C ASN A 57 9.18 -7.66 -8.15
N LEU A 58 7.92 -8.07 -8.26
CA LEU A 58 7.39 -9.16 -7.46
C LEU A 58 7.59 -10.52 -8.14
N THR A 59 7.59 -11.59 -7.35
CA THR A 59 7.71 -12.96 -7.83
C THR A 59 6.35 -13.49 -8.29
N ALA A 60 6.30 -14.15 -9.44
CA ALA A 60 5.08 -14.77 -9.96
C ALA A 60 4.58 -15.87 -9.02
N GLY A 61 3.27 -15.92 -8.79
CA GLY A 61 2.64 -16.93 -7.94
C GLY A 61 2.84 -16.77 -6.43
N GLU A 62 3.63 -15.79 -5.96
CA GLU A 62 3.77 -15.49 -4.53
C GLU A 62 2.63 -14.60 -4.02
N SER A 63 2.36 -14.71 -2.72
CA SER A 63 1.45 -13.83 -2.00
C SER A 63 2.21 -12.76 -1.24
N TYR A 64 1.67 -11.55 -1.26
CA TYR A 64 2.20 -10.40 -0.55
C TYR A 64 1.15 -9.82 0.40
N ASP A 65 1.53 -9.63 1.65
CA ASP A 65 0.78 -8.80 2.59
C ASP A 65 1.16 -7.35 2.34
N ILE A 66 0.17 -6.54 1.96
CA ILE A 66 0.34 -5.14 1.56
C ILE A 66 -0.34 -4.25 2.59
N ARG A 67 0.40 -3.26 3.08
CA ARG A 67 -0.04 -2.26 4.07
C ARG A 67 0.08 -0.86 3.48
N VAL A 68 -0.97 -0.05 3.64
CA VAL A 68 -0.96 1.38 3.29
C VAL A 68 -1.27 2.20 4.52
N THR A 69 -0.40 3.16 4.83
CA THR A 69 -0.50 4.04 6.00
C THR A 69 -0.41 5.50 5.57
N ALA A 70 -1.32 6.35 6.06
CA ALA A 70 -1.20 7.80 5.88
C ALA A 70 -0.13 8.37 6.82
N VAL A 71 0.68 9.30 6.34
CA VAL A 71 1.79 9.90 7.11
C VAL A 71 1.71 11.43 7.07
N ALA A 72 1.98 12.07 8.20
CA ALA A 72 2.05 13.52 8.31
C ALA A 72 3.35 14.09 7.72
N ALA A 73 3.46 15.42 7.65
CA ALA A 73 4.60 16.12 7.04
C ALA A 73 5.94 15.90 7.77
N ASP A 74 5.89 15.42 9.03
CA ASP A 74 7.05 15.13 9.86
C ASP A 74 7.70 13.76 9.58
N ASP A 75 7.14 12.96 8.64
CA ASP A 75 7.58 11.60 8.28
C ASP A 75 7.61 10.60 9.47
N GLN A 76 6.99 10.96 10.58
CA GLN A 76 6.99 10.17 11.82
C GLN A 76 5.58 9.85 12.30
N THR A 77 4.65 10.80 12.19
CA THR A 77 3.28 10.60 12.64
C THR A 77 2.50 9.79 11.61
N GLU A 78 2.23 8.52 11.96
CA GLU A 78 1.46 7.57 11.14
C GLU A 78 0.00 7.49 11.60
N GLY A 79 -0.92 7.39 10.64
CA GLY A 79 -2.32 7.03 10.86
C GLY A 79 -2.53 5.52 11.02
N GLU A 80 -3.80 5.12 11.12
CA GLU A 80 -4.16 3.70 11.06
C GLU A 80 -3.87 3.12 9.68
N SER A 81 -3.38 1.89 9.67
CA SER A 81 -3.08 1.19 8.43
C SER A 81 -4.24 0.39 7.91
N VAL A 82 -4.26 0.23 6.59
CA VAL A 82 -5.12 -0.75 5.91
C VAL A 82 -4.22 -1.82 5.33
N GLU A 83 -4.55 -3.07 5.62
CA GLU A 83 -3.76 -4.23 5.22
C GLU A 83 -4.63 -5.26 4.50
N PHE A 84 -4.05 -5.91 3.49
CA PHE A 84 -4.68 -7.00 2.76
C PHE A 84 -3.61 -7.88 2.09
N ASN A 85 -3.94 -9.16 1.91
CA ASN A 85 -3.09 -10.11 1.18
C ASN A 85 -3.51 -10.19 -0.29
N LYS A 86 -2.54 -10.26 -1.21
CA LYS A 86 -2.78 -10.58 -2.63
C LYS A 86 -1.72 -11.50 -3.20
N ARG A 87 -2.17 -12.38 -4.09
CA ARG A 87 -1.31 -13.27 -4.85
C ARG A 87 -1.08 -12.73 -6.25
N ASN A 88 0.17 -12.75 -6.70
CA ASN A 88 0.52 -12.46 -8.09
C ASN A 88 0.05 -13.57 -9.02
N LEU A 89 -0.12 -13.23 -10.29
CA LEU A 89 -0.43 -14.21 -11.32
C LEU A 89 0.71 -15.20 -11.51
N LEU A 90 0.36 -16.41 -11.96
CA LEU A 90 1.31 -17.41 -12.45
C LEU A 90 1.71 -17.05 -13.88
N GLN A 91 2.91 -17.49 -14.29
CA GLN A 91 3.38 -17.37 -15.68
C GLN A 91 2.58 -18.26 -16.63
#